data_AF-A0A1B1S1H8-F1
#
_entry.id   AF-A0A1B1S1H8-F1
#
_cell.length_a   1.000
_cell.length_b   1.000
_cell.length_c   1.000
_cell.angle_alpha   90.00
_cell.angle_beta   90.00
_cell.angle_gamma   90.00
#
_symmetry.space_group_name_H-M   'P 1'
#
loop_
_entity.id
_entity.type
_entity.pdbx_description
1 polymer ?
#
loop_
_entity_poly.entity_id
_entity_poly.type
_entity_poly.pdbx_seq_one_letter_code
_entity_poly.pdbx_strand_id
1 'polypeptide(L)'
;MEFNLGNGVSLHLPAFPITISAIIIIGLLIRWSKQLETRRFTIFFYFLISALITPLYSQSTENGVFELWFPIGFLFIAAYLYSSKRYHPAKIKASALGLCVALYQLVFQYLG
;
A
#
# COMPACT_ATOMS: atom_id res chain seq x y z
N MET A 1 19.29 -7.84 4.85
CA MET A 1 20.76 -7.71 5.00
C MET A 1 21.02 -7.37 6.44
N GLU A 2 21.92 -8.09 7.11
CA GLU A 2 22.23 -7.89 8.52
C GLU A 2 23.47 -7.03 8.68
N PHE A 3 23.33 -5.91 9.38
CA PHE A 3 24.45 -5.06 9.77
C PHE A 3 24.67 -5.21 11.28
N ASN A 4 25.78 -5.83 11.66
CA ASN A 4 26.18 -5.90 13.06
C ASN A 4 26.83 -4.57 13.48
N LEU A 5 26.23 -3.87 14.44
CA LEU A 5 26.70 -2.57 14.93
C LEU A 5 27.62 -2.69 16.16
N GLY A 6 27.98 -3.92 16.55
CA GLY A 6 28.68 -4.21 17.80
C GLY A 6 27.72 -4.31 19.00
N ASN A 7 28.21 -4.82 20.14
CA ASN A 7 27.44 -4.98 21.38
C ASN A 7 26.10 -5.76 21.27
N GLY A 8 26.03 -6.74 20.37
CA GLY A 8 24.83 -7.58 20.21
C GLY A 8 23.64 -6.89 19.52
N VAL A 9 23.82 -5.68 18.98
CA VAL A 9 22.79 -4.98 18.20
C VAL A 9 22.98 -5.26 16.72
N SER A 10 22.02 -5.97 16.12
CA SER A 10 21.96 -6.22 14.68
C SER A 10 20.83 -5.39 14.04
N LEU A 11 21.15 -4.69 12.96
CA LEU A 11 20.19 -3.93 12.18
C LEU A 11 19.77 -4.80 10.97
N HIS A 12 18.50 -5.23 10.95
CA HIS A 12 17.96 -6.01 9.85
C HIS A 12 17.29 -5.07 8.83
N LEU A 13 18.01 -4.73 7.76
CA LEU A 13 17.43 -3.94 6.67
C LEU A 13 16.60 -4.85 5.76
N PRO A 14 15.42 -4.38 5.31
CA PRO A 14 14.63 -5.09 4.31
C PRO A 14 15.43 -5.26 3.01
N ALA A 15 14.99 -6.19 2.17
CA ALA A 15 15.66 -6.49 0.92
C ALA A 15 15.83 -5.23 0.06
N PHE A 16 16.97 -5.11 -0.61
CA PHE A 16 17.32 -3.95 -1.44
C PHE A 16 16.21 -3.53 -2.43
N PRO A 17 15.52 -4.47 -3.13
CA PRO A 17 14.39 -4.11 -4.00
C PRO A 17 13.21 -3.45 -3.26
N ILE A 18 12.93 -3.90 -2.04
CA ILE A 18 11.86 -3.34 -1.19
C ILE A 18 12.23 -1.91 -0.77
N THR A 19 13.49 -1.68 -0.40
CA THR A 19 13.98 -0.34 -0.03
C THR A 19 13.91 0.64 -1.21
N ILE A 20 14.35 0.22 -2.40
CA ILE A 20 14.28 1.07 -3.61
C ILE A 20 12.82 1.39 -3.97
N SER A 21 11.94 0.40 -3.98
CA SER A 21 10.53 0.62 -4.31
C SER A 21 9.86 1.56 -3.31
N ALA A 22 10.16 1.45 -2.01
CA ALA A 22 9.68 2.38 -1.00
C ALA A 22 10.14 3.83 -1.26
N ILE A 23 11.43 4.03 -1.60
CA ILE A 23 11.97 5.36 -1.95
C ILE A 23 11.24 5.95 -3.16
N ILE A 24 11.01 5.14 -4.20
CA ILE A 24 10.28 5.57 -5.41
C ILE A 24 8.85 5.96 -5.07
N ILE A 25 8.13 5.13 -4.30
CA ILE A 25 6.76 5.40 -3.85
C ILE A 25 6.70 6.71 -3.08
N ILE A 26 7.57 6.90 -2.09
CA ILE A 26 7.62 8.13 -1.27
C ILE A 26 7.89 9.34 -2.17
N GLY A 27 8.86 9.26 -3.09
CA GLY A 27 9.17 10.32 -4.04
C GLY A 27 7.99 10.72 -4.91
N LEU A 28 7.25 9.75 -5.44
CA LEU A 28 6.03 9.98 -6.22
C LEU A 28 4.93 10.65 -5.37
N LEU A 29 4.71 10.17 -4.15
CA LEU A 29 3.71 10.75 -3.24
C LEU A 29 4.04 12.20 -2.88
N ILE A 30 5.31 12.51 -2.58
CA ILE A 30 5.76 13.89 -2.33
C ILE A 30 5.52 14.77 -3.56
N ARG A 31 5.88 14.28 -4.76
CA ARG A 31 5.68 15.02 -6.00
C ARG A 31 4.21 15.31 -6.28
N TRP A 32 3.33 14.34 -6.08
CA TRP A 32 1.89 14.54 -6.28
C TRP A 32 1.26 15.39 -5.18
N SER A 33 1.76 15.27 -3.95
CA SER A 33 1.31 16.06 -2.81
C SER A 33 1.51 17.56 -3.06
N LYS A 34 2.62 17.95 -3.70
CA LYS A 34 2.88 19.34 -4.12
C LYS A 34 1.89 19.87 -5.17
N GLN A 35 1.17 19.01 -5.89
CA GLN A 35 0.17 19.42 -6.88
C GLN A 35 -1.14 19.92 -6.24
N LEU A 36 -1.34 19.64 -4.95
CA LEU A 36 -2.48 20.16 -4.21
C LEU A 36 -2.11 21.49 -3.56
N GLU A 37 -2.95 22.48 -3.81
CA GLU A 37 -2.84 23.81 -3.22
C GLU A 37 -3.17 23.79 -1.72
N THR A 38 -4.13 22.94 -1.32
CA THR A 38 -4.53 22.72 0.08
C THR A 38 -4.53 21.23 0.45
N ARG A 39 -4.32 20.91 1.74
CA ARG A 39 -4.38 19.54 2.28
C ARG A 39 -3.44 18.54 1.60
N ARG A 40 -2.19 18.93 1.37
CA ARG A 40 -1.12 18.13 0.75
C ARG A 40 -0.95 16.73 1.33
N PHE A 41 -1.14 16.57 2.65
CA PHE A 41 -1.02 15.28 3.34
C PHE A 41 -2.10 14.26 2.95
N THR A 42 -3.24 14.71 2.41
CA THR A 42 -4.35 13.80 2.05
C THR A 42 -3.96 12.76 1.00
N ILE A 43 -3.00 13.07 0.11
CA ILE A 43 -2.44 12.12 -0.86
C ILE A 43 -1.93 10.84 -0.19
N PHE A 44 -1.24 10.99 0.95
CA PHE A 44 -0.69 9.85 1.67
C PHE A 44 -1.81 8.97 2.22
N PHE A 45 -2.92 9.56 2.69
CA PHE A 45 -4.09 8.80 3.13
C PHE A 45 -4.80 8.09 1.97
N TYR A 46 -4.97 8.74 0.81
CA TYR A 46 -5.53 8.07 -0.37
C TYR A 46 -4.68 6.86 -0.79
N PHE A 47 -3.36 6.99 -0.76
CA PHE A 47 -2.44 5.89 -1.01
C PHE A 47 -2.55 4.80 0.07
N LEU A 48 -2.41 5.17 1.35
CA LEU A 48 -2.34 4.24 2.47
C LEU A 48 -3.61 3.40 2.57
N ILE A 49 -4.78 4.05 2.52
CA ILE A 49 -6.06 3.35 2.56
C ILE A 49 -6.19 2.44 1.33
N SER A 50 -5.80 2.91 0.14
CA SER A 50 -5.89 2.08 -1.07
C SER A 50 -4.94 0.88 -1.06
N ALA A 51 -3.85 0.93 -0.29
CA ALA A 51 -2.89 -0.16 -0.15
C ALA A 51 -3.32 -1.24 0.85
N LEU A 52 -4.44 -1.04 1.58
CA LEU A 52 -4.94 -2.01 2.54
C LEU A 52 -5.62 -3.20 1.86
N ILE A 53 -5.16 -4.39 2.22
CA ILE A 53 -5.82 -5.66 1.94
C ILE A 53 -6.40 -6.23 3.23
N THR A 54 -7.54 -6.90 3.15
CA THR A 54 -8.22 -7.50 4.31
C THR A 54 -8.79 -8.87 3.93
N PRO A 55 -8.82 -9.85 4.85
CA PRO A 55 -9.49 -11.12 4.61
C PRO A 55 -11.01 -10.87 4.61
N LEU A 56 -11.67 -11.19 3.49
CA LEU A 56 -13.13 -11.13 3.35
C LEU A 56 -13.82 -12.42 3.78
N TYR A 57 -13.09 -13.53 3.72
CA TYR A 57 -13.58 -14.85 4.07
C TYR A 57 -12.46 -15.62 4.73
N SER A 58 -12.80 -16.36 5.78
CA SER A 58 -11.89 -17.27 6.46
C SER A 58 -12.64 -18.57 6.73
N GLN A 59 -12.03 -19.69 6.37
CA GLN A 59 -12.59 -21.01 6.57
C GLN A 59 -11.52 -21.95 7.09
N SER A 60 -11.82 -22.62 8.19
CA SER A 60 -11.00 -23.72 8.67
C SER A 60 -11.23 -24.96 7.80
N THR A 61 -10.14 -25.52 7.29
CA THR A 61 -10.12 -26.75 6.50
C THR A 61 -9.23 -27.79 7.19
N GLU A 62 -9.34 -29.05 6.79
CA GLU A 62 -8.49 -30.12 7.31
C GLU A 62 -6.99 -29.85 7.10
N ASN A 63 -6.63 -29.04 6.10
CA ASN A 63 -5.26 -28.68 5.75
C ASN A 63 -4.79 -27.34 6.36
N GLY A 64 -5.63 -26.67 7.18
CA GLY A 64 -5.34 -25.37 7.76
C GLY A 64 -6.42 -24.32 7.49
N VAL A 65 -6.12 -23.05 7.77
CA VAL A 65 -7.06 -21.94 7.58
C VAL A 65 -6.87 -21.34 6.18
N PHE A 66 -7.93 -21.37 5.37
CA PHE A 66 -7.98 -20.65 4.11
C PHE A 66 -8.56 -19.25 4.33
N GLU A 67 -7.85 -18.23 3.86
CA GLU A 67 -8.34 -16.85 3.91
C GLU A 67 -8.37 -16.22 2.51
N LEU A 68 -9.51 -15.65 2.13
CA LEU A 68 -9.66 -14.88 0.91
C LEU A 68 -9.39 -13.39 1.19
N TRP A 69 -8.16 -12.97 0.98
CA TRP A 69 -7.71 -11.58 1.02
C TRP A 69 -8.17 -10.78 -0.22
N PHE A 70 -8.60 -9.55 0.02
CA PHE A 70 -9.11 -8.65 -1.02
C PHE A 70 -8.69 -7.19 -0.76
N PRO A 71 -8.42 -6.36 -1.80
CA PRO A 71 -7.98 -4.98 -1.66
C PRO A 71 -9.16 -4.03 -1.40
N ILE A 72 -9.84 -4.21 -0.27
CA ILE A 72 -11.08 -3.49 0.05
C ILE A 72 -10.84 -1.98 0.20
N GLY A 73 -9.65 -1.59 0.67
CA GLY A 73 -9.31 -0.20 0.87
C GLY A 73 -9.29 0.61 -0.44
N PHE A 74 -8.80 -0.01 -1.53
CA PHE A 74 -8.88 0.62 -2.85
C PHE A 74 -10.32 0.75 -3.32
N LEU A 75 -11.16 -0.28 -3.17
CA LEU A 75 -12.57 -0.20 -3.56
C LEU A 75 -13.29 0.94 -2.84
N PHE A 76 -13.05 1.08 -1.53
CA PHE A 76 -13.64 2.15 -0.73
C PHE A 76 -13.23 3.54 -1.26
N ILE A 77 -11.94 3.74 -1.52
CA ILE A 77 -11.43 5.00 -2.07
C ILE A 77 -11.93 5.25 -3.50
N ALA A 78 -11.99 4.23 -4.35
CA ALA A 78 -12.48 4.33 -5.71
C ALA A 78 -13.96 4.74 -5.73
N ALA A 79 -14.79 4.12 -4.88
CA ALA A 79 -16.20 4.50 -4.73
C ALA A 79 -16.35 5.95 -4.23
N TYR A 80 -15.56 6.34 -3.23
CA TYR A 80 -15.54 7.72 -2.71
C TYR A 80 -15.17 8.74 -3.81
N LEU A 81 -14.13 8.45 -4.60
CA LEU A 81 -13.69 9.33 -5.67
C LEU A 81 -14.69 9.38 -6.82
N TYR A 82 -15.31 8.26 -7.18
CA TYR A 82 -16.34 8.18 -8.23
C TYR A 82 -17.59 8.99 -7.86
N SER A 83 -17.99 8.98 -6.58
CA SER A 83 -19.11 9.80 -6.11
C SER A 83 -18.80 11.29 -6.03
N SER A 84 -17.53 11.70 -6.13
CA SER A 84 -17.11 13.10 -6.01
C SER A 84 -17.14 13.80 -7.38
N LYS A 85 -18.00 14.81 -7.54
CA LYS A 85 -18.16 15.57 -8.80
C LYS A 85 -16.89 16.27 -9.30
N ARG A 86 -15.90 16.53 -8.43
CA ARG A 86 -14.62 17.16 -8.77
C ARG A 86 -13.49 16.60 -7.92
N TYR A 87 -12.96 15.44 -8.30
CA TYR A 87 -11.73 14.92 -7.69
C TYR A 87 -10.48 15.47 -8.40
N HIS A 88 -9.39 15.58 -7.65
CA HIS A 88 -8.10 16.01 -8.19
C HIS A 88 -7.34 14.79 -8.77
N PRO A 89 -6.71 14.88 -9.96
CA PRO A 89 -6.03 13.74 -10.59
C PRO A 89 -4.92 13.14 -9.72
N ALA A 90 -4.28 13.95 -8.88
CA ALA A 90 -3.28 13.46 -7.93
C ALA A 90 -3.82 12.43 -6.92
N LYS A 91 -5.11 12.53 -6.55
CA LYS A 91 -5.77 11.56 -5.65
C LYS A 91 -5.94 10.20 -6.33
N ILE A 92 -6.34 10.20 -7.61
CA ILE A 92 -6.42 8.97 -8.41
C ILE A 92 -5.06 8.31 -8.57
N LYS A 93 -4.01 9.10 -8.88
CA LYS A 93 -2.64 8.57 -9.00
C LYS A 93 -2.18 7.91 -7.71
N ALA A 94 -2.44 8.55 -6.57
CA ALA A 94 -2.10 7.99 -5.26
C ALA A 94 -2.88 6.70 -4.96
N SER A 95 -4.19 6.66 -5.22
CA SER A 95 -5.00 5.45 -5.02
C SER A 95 -4.61 4.31 -5.95
N ALA A 96 -4.28 4.62 -7.21
CA ALA A 96 -3.81 3.62 -8.18
C ALA A 96 -2.46 3.04 -7.77
N LEU A 97 -1.54 3.88 -7.26
CA LEU A 97 -0.28 3.40 -6.69
C LEU A 97 -0.53 2.49 -5.48
N GLY A 98 -1.49 2.85 -4.62
CA GLY A 98 -1.91 2.01 -3.50
C GLY A 98 -2.46 0.65 -3.97
N LEU A 99 -3.28 0.63 -5.03
CA LEU A 99 -3.77 -0.62 -5.63
C LEU A 99 -2.62 -1.49 -6.13
N CYS A 100 -1.62 -0.94 -6.81
CA CYS A 100 -0.46 -1.72 -7.26
C CYS A 100 0.25 -2.40 -6.08
N VAL A 101 0.39 -1.68 -4.96
CA VAL A 101 0.97 -2.22 -3.72
C VAL A 101 0.07 -3.30 -3.11
N ALA A 102 -1.25 -3.10 -3.12
CA ALA A 102 -2.22 -4.09 -2.64
C ALA A 102 -2.19 -5.37 -3.49
N LEU A 103 -2.13 -5.25 -4.82
CA LEU A 103 -2.00 -6.39 -5.72
C LEU A 103 -0.69 -7.16 -5.50
N TYR A 104 0.42 -6.44 -5.30
CA TYR A 104 1.69 -7.06 -4.94
C TYR A 104 1.58 -7.85 -3.63
N GLN A 105 0.93 -7.29 -2.60
CA GLN A 105 0.69 -8.00 -1.34
C GLN A 105 -0.20 -9.24 -1.52
N LEU A 106 -1.24 -9.18 -2.36
CA LEU A 106 -2.09 -10.34 -2.65
C LEU A 106 -1.32 -11.45 -3.35
N VAL A 107 -0.51 -11.11 -4.36
CA VAL A 107 0.33 -12.07 -5.05
C VAL A 107 1.26 -12.76 -4.05
N PHE A 108 1.88 -12.00 -3.14
CA PHE A 108 2.72 -12.54 -2.09
C PHE A 108 1.94 -13.41 -1.09
N GLN A 109 0.72 -13.04 -0.72
CA GLN A 109 -0.13 -13.78 0.21
C GLN A 109 -0.59 -15.16 -0.32
N TYR A 110 -0.78 -15.29 -1.64
CA TYR A 110 -1.30 -16.53 -2.25
C TYR A 110 -0.24 -17.40 -2.92
N LEU A 111 0.86 -16.81 -3.40
CA LEU A 111 1.93 -17.53 -4.11
C LEU A 111 3.22 -17.66 -3.30
N GLY A 112 3.32 -16.97 -2.16
CA GLY A 112 4.49 -16.90 -1.29
C GLY A 112 4.43 -17.88 -0.13
#